data_AF-A0A9W7NLK2-F1
#
_entry.id   AF-A0A9W7NLK2-F1
#
_cell.length_a   1.000
_cell.length_b   1.000
_cell.length_c   1.000
_cell.angle_alpha   90.00
_cell.angle_beta   90.00
_cell.angle_gamma   90.00
#
_symmetry.space_group_name_H-M   'P 1'
#
loop_
_entity.id
_entity.type
_entity.pdbx_description
1 polymer ?
#
loop_
_entity_poly.entity_id
_entity_poly.type
_entity_poly.pdbx_seq_one_letter_code
_entity_poly.pdbx_strand_id
1 'polypeptide(L)'
;MAHVPYEQRWAAARKRFEAAIAKAKPKDAKPVAAALNGDSTVLRALKAGDLAHRRCAAGEDAAKDLATAAKDFAKVRKGYLAALVKALGDEGGRPGETFVKELSALEAAMAADADRFKTQAAQAEKDAASAEKAQKRWEANINGALARAAAGVAKVRAKPTPDTYNDLFPALARDLSAQLAAAKALDGLRADPDFYRRKLAPWAGQAGDGPPMRVPPDCTARQITDLIKEFATVCKGVVQLVKGR
;
A
#
# COMPACT_ATOMS: atom_id res chain seq x y z
N MET A 1 -8.14 17.51 -4.66
CA MET A 1 -9.14 18.35 -3.97
C MET A 1 -9.46 17.69 -2.64
N ALA A 2 -9.62 18.46 -1.57
CA ALA A 2 -10.02 17.92 -0.27
C ALA A 2 -11.43 17.31 -0.35
N HIS A 3 -11.68 16.21 0.38
CA HIS A 3 -13.02 15.62 0.48
C HIS A 3 -13.98 16.64 1.09
N VAL A 4 -15.07 16.95 0.38
CA VAL A 4 -16.16 17.76 0.92
C VAL A 4 -17.24 16.80 1.39
N PRO A 5 -17.61 16.81 2.69
CA PRO A 5 -18.63 15.92 3.23
C PRO A 5 -19.92 15.95 2.41
N TYR A 6 -20.49 14.77 2.15
CA TYR A 6 -21.71 14.63 1.39
C TYR A 6 -22.88 15.42 2.01
N GLU A 7 -22.91 15.55 3.33
CA GLU A 7 -23.89 16.37 4.04
C GLU A 7 -23.83 17.85 3.66
N GLN A 8 -22.61 18.40 3.50
CA GLN A 8 -22.44 19.79 3.12
C GLN A 8 -22.87 20.03 1.67
N ARG A 9 -22.57 19.06 0.79
CA ARG A 9 -23.02 19.08 -0.61
C ARG A 9 -24.55 18.99 -0.70
N TRP A 10 -25.17 18.16 0.14
CA TRP A 10 -26.62 18.06 0.26
C TRP A 10 -27.24 19.38 0.74
N ALA A 11 -26.70 19.99 1.80
CA ALA A 11 -27.21 21.26 2.33
C ALA A 11 -27.16 22.37 1.26
N ALA A 12 -26.09 22.41 0.45
CA ALA A 12 -25.97 23.35 -0.66
C ALA A 12 -27.01 23.07 -1.77
N ALA A 13 -27.22 21.81 -2.15
CA ALA A 13 -28.24 21.43 -3.13
C ALA A 13 -29.66 21.77 -2.65
N ARG A 14 -29.96 21.50 -1.37
CA ARG A 14 -31.22 21.85 -0.72
C ARG A 14 -31.47 23.35 -0.77
N LYS A 15 -30.49 24.17 -0.38
CA LYS A 15 -30.60 25.64 -0.41
C LYS A 15 -30.86 26.18 -1.83
N ARG A 16 -30.20 25.64 -2.85
CA ARG A 16 -30.42 26.04 -4.26
C ARG A 16 -31.86 25.75 -4.71
N PHE A 17 -32.39 24.61 -4.30
CA PHE A 17 -33.75 24.20 -4.62
C PHE A 17 -34.81 25.00 -3.87
N GLU A 18 -34.62 25.25 -2.57
CA GLU A 18 -35.49 26.14 -1.79
C GLU A 18 -35.57 27.54 -2.46
N ALA A 19 -34.44 28.07 -2.95
CA ALA A 19 -34.42 29.32 -3.70
C ALA A 19 -35.14 29.22 -5.06
N ALA A 20 -35.04 28.08 -5.75
CA ALA A 20 -35.76 27.85 -7.01
C ALA A 20 -37.29 27.75 -6.80
N ILE A 21 -37.73 27.06 -5.74
CA ILE A 21 -39.15 26.97 -5.34
C ILE A 21 -39.68 28.36 -4.96
N ALA A 22 -38.92 29.13 -4.17
CA ALA A 22 -39.34 30.47 -3.77
C ALA A 22 -39.60 31.39 -4.98
N LYS A 23 -38.84 31.21 -6.07
CA LYS A 23 -39.07 31.90 -7.35
C LYS A 23 -40.28 31.35 -8.11
N ALA A 24 -40.50 30.04 -8.07
CA ALA A 24 -41.59 29.37 -8.77
C ALA A 24 -42.98 29.65 -8.15
N LYS A 25 -43.05 29.96 -6.85
CA LYS A 25 -44.30 30.28 -6.12
C LYS A 25 -45.39 29.21 -6.33
N PRO A 26 -45.19 27.97 -5.88
CA PRO A 26 -46.18 26.90 -6.04
C PRO A 26 -47.52 27.28 -5.41
N LYS A 27 -48.64 26.86 -6.02
CA LYS A 27 -49.98 27.16 -5.52
C LYS A 27 -50.23 26.64 -4.10
N ASP A 28 -49.63 25.50 -3.74
CA ASP A 28 -49.84 24.86 -2.45
C ASP A 28 -48.51 24.65 -1.70
N ALA A 29 -48.20 25.53 -0.76
CA ALA A 29 -46.89 25.58 -0.09
C ALA A 29 -46.73 24.50 1.01
N LYS A 30 -47.82 24.03 1.61
CA LYS A 30 -47.77 23.09 2.75
C LYS A 30 -47.25 21.69 2.34
N PRO A 31 -47.72 21.06 1.25
CA PRO A 31 -47.20 19.76 0.81
C PRO A 31 -45.74 19.83 0.37
N VAL A 32 -45.33 20.93 -0.26
CA VAL A 32 -43.93 21.17 -0.70
C VAL A 32 -42.99 21.28 0.50
N ALA A 33 -43.38 22.04 1.53
CA ALA A 33 -42.62 22.14 2.77
C ALA A 33 -42.53 20.81 3.52
N ALA A 34 -43.61 20.03 3.55
CA ALA A 34 -43.61 18.70 4.17
C ALA A 34 -42.67 17.73 3.44
N ALA A 35 -42.68 17.72 2.10
CA ALA A 35 -41.78 16.88 1.31
C ALA A 35 -40.30 17.30 1.47
N LEU A 36 -40.01 18.61 1.51
CA LEU A 36 -38.68 19.16 1.77
C LEU A 36 -38.09 18.75 3.13
N ASN A 37 -38.94 18.61 4.15
CA ASN A 37 -38.53 18.23 5.50
C ASN A 37 -38.49 16.70 5.70
N GLY A 38 -38.86 15.92 4.68
CA GLY A 38 -38.83 14.45 4.70
C GLY A 38 -37.44 13.84 4.42
N ASP A 39 -36.36 14.59 4.52
CA ASP A 39 -35.00 14.19 4.07
C ASP A 39 -34.20 13.35 5.09
N SER A 40 -34.78 13.04 6.25
CA SER A 40 -34.10 12.32 7.33
C SER A 40 -33.44 11.00 6.92
N THR A 41 -34.07 10.24 6.01
CA THR A 41 -33.53 8.98 5.48
C THR A 41 -32.40 9.20 4.47
N VAL A 42 -32.49 10.27 3.68
CA VAL A 42 -31.44 10.71 2.75
C VAL A 42 -30.19 11.13 3.53
N LEU A 43 -30.36 11.99 4.53
CA LEU A 43 -29.28 12.44 5.42
C LEU A 43 -28.58 11.27 6.12
N ARG A 44 -29.33 10.29 6.61
CA ARG A 44 -28.76 9.09 7.25
C ARG A 44 -27.89 8.30 6.28
N ALA A 45 -28.33 8.11 5.04
CA ALA A 45 -27.55 7.40 4.03
C ALA A 45 -26.27 8.17 3.66
N LEU A 46 -26.33 9.49 3.54
CA LEU A 46 -25.16 10.33 3.26
C LEU A 46 -24.14 10.30 4.42
N LYS A 47 -24.58 10.34 5.68
CA LYS A 47 -23.71 10.18 6.86
C LYS A 47 -22.98 8.85 6.86
N ALA A 48 -23.67 7.76 6.53
CA ALA A 48 -23.07 6.44 6.44
C ALA A 48 -21.99 6.40 5.34
N GLY A 49 -22.25 7.02 4.19
CA GLY A 49 -21.26 7.17 3.11
C GLY A 49 -20.04 8.00 3.52
N ASP A 50 -20.22 9.13 4.20
CA ASP A 50 -19.10 9.95 4.71
C ASP A 50 -18.25 9.18 5.73
N LEU A 51 -18.89 8.41 6.62
CA LEU A 51 -18.17 7.57 7.57
C LEU A 51 -17.33 6.51 6.85
N ALA A 52 -17.93 5.78 5.90
CA ALA A 52 -17.21 4.77 5.13
C ALA A 52 -16.07 5.37 4.30
N HIS A 53 -16.27 6.54 3.69
CA HIS A 53 -15.22 7.26 2.97
C HIS A 53 -14.05 7.62 3.91
N ARG A 54 -14.31 8.14 5.11
CA ARG A 54 -13.24 8.46 6.08
C ARG A 54 -12.46 7.22 6.49
N ARG A 55 -13.13 6.08 6.71
CA ARG A 55 -12.49 4.80 7.01
C ARG A 55 -11.61 4.32 5.86
N CYS A 56 -12.10 4.40 4.62
CA CYS A 56 -11.30 4.10 3.43
C CYS A 56 -10.06 5.02 3.33
N ALA A 57 -10.24 6.33 3.57
CA ALA A 57 -9.14 7.30 3.53
C ALA A 57 -8.09 7.08 4.63
N ALA A 58 -8.49 6.49 5.76
CA ALA A 58 -7.59 6.07 6.84
C ALA A 58 -6.91 4.70 6.58
N GLY A 59 -7.22 4.05 5.45
CA GLY A 59 -6.64 2.75 5.08
C GLY A 59 -7.38 1.54 5.66
N GLU A 60 -8.56 1.71 6.25
CA GLU A 60 -9.41 0.59 6.67
C GLU A 60 -10.11 -0.04 5.45
N ASP A 61 -10.30 -1.36 5.45
CA ASP A 61 -11.06 -2.08 4.40
C ASP A 61 -12.57 -1.80 4.52
N ALA A 62 -12.99 -0.63 4.04
CA ALA A 62 -14.37 -0.14 4.09
C ALA A 62 -14.95 0.17 2.70
N ALA A 63 -14.27 -0.22 1.61
CA ALA A 63 -14.72 0.07 0.25
C ALA A 63 -16.08 -0.59 -0.07
N LYS A 64 -16.34 -1.79 0.49
CA LYS A 64 -17.63 -2.48 0.39
C LYS A 64 -18.75 -1.73 1.13
N ASP A 65 -18.43 -1.15 2.28
CA ASP A 65 -19.39 -0.35 3.06
C ASP A 65 -19.74 0.94 2.32
N LEU A 66 -18.75 1.59 1.68
CA LEU A 66 -18.98 2.78 0.86
C LEU A 66 -19.85 2.46 -0.37
N ALA A 67 -19.60 1.33 -1.04
CA ALA A 67 -20.43 0.87 -2.16
C ALA A 67 -21.87 0.54 -1.73
N THR A 68 -22.04 -0.03 -0.53
CA THR A 68 -23.35 -0.31 0.06
C THR A 68 -24.10 0.99 0.38
N ALA A 69 -23.42 1.96 0.98
CA ALA A 69 -23.98 3.28 1.27
C ALA A 69 -24.43 4.01 -0.01
N ALA A 70 -23.68 3.90 -1.11
CA ALA A 70 -24.09 4.46 -2.41
C ALA A 70 -25.39 3.85 -2.94
N LYS A 71 -25.55 2.51 -2.84
CA LYS A 71 -26.79 1.82 -3.23
C LYS A 71 -27.98 2.20 -2.35
N ASP A 72 -27.76 2.29 -1.04
CA ASP A 72 -28.80 2.71 -0.10
C ASP A 72 -29.23 4.15 -0.36
N PHE A 73 -28.27 5.05 -0.63
CA PHE A 73 -28.54 6.42 -1.05
C PHE A 73 -29.40 6.46 -2.33
N ALA A 74 -29.07 5.68 -3.35
CA ALA A 74 -29.85 5.59 -4.58
C ALA A 74 -31.31 5.17 -4.34
N LYS A 75 -31.51 4.20 -3.44
CA LYS A 75 -32.84 3.71 -3.06
C LYS A 75 -33.65 4.78 -2.33
N VAL A 76 -33.08 5.42 -1.30
CA VAL A 76 -33.80 6.45 -0.52
C VAL A 76 -34.02 7.72 -1.34
N ARG A 77 -33.08 8.08 -2.24
CA ARG A 77 -33.23 9.19 -3.18
C ARG A 77 -34.47 9.03 -4.03
N LYS A 78 -34.69 7.85 -4.62
CA LYS A 78 -35.83 7.59 -5.51
C LYS A 78 -37.15 7.87 -4.79
N GLY A 79 -37.29 7.42 -3.54
CA GLY A 79 -38.47 7.69 -2.72
C GLY A 79 -38.64 9.18 -2.39
N TYR A 80 -37.55 9.85 -2.02
CA TYR A 80 -37.56 11.27 -1.69
C TYR A 80 -37.91 12.15 -2.90
N LEU A 81 -37.33 11.87 -4.08
CA LEU A 81 -37.66 12.58 -5.33
C LEU A 81 -39.11 12.36 -5.74
N ALA A 82 -39.64 11.13 -5.60
CA ALA A 82 -41.04 10.86 -5.91
C ALA A 82 -42.00 11.65 -5.00
N ALA A 83 -41.68 11.77 -3.71
CA ALA A 83 -42.45 12.59 -2.77
C ALA A 83 -42.41 14.08 -3.15
N LEU A 84 -41.23 14.59 -3.52
CA LEU A 84 -41.06 15.98 -3.98
C LEU A 84 -41.80 16.27 -5.29
N VAL A 85 -41.67 15.41 -6.29
CA VAL A 85 -42.35 15.57 -7.59
C VAL A 85 -43.87 15.54 -7.39
N LYS A 86 -44.38 14.62 -6.59
CA LYS A 86 -45.80 14.55 -6.24
C LYS A 86 -46.29 15.83 -5.53
N ALA A 87 -45.48 16.40 -4.64
CA ALA A 87 -45.83 17.63 -3.93
C ALA A 87 -45.78 18.88 -4.83
N LEU A 88 -44.96 18.89 -5.88
CA LEU A 88 -44.85 20.00 -6.83
C LEU A 88 -45.90 19.94 -7.97
N GLY A 89 -46.48 18.76 -8.24
CA GLY A 89 -47.49 18.57 -9.28
C GLY A 89 -47.00 18.95 -10.69
N ASP A 90 -47.94 19.29 -11.58
CA ASP A 90 -47.66 19.72 -12.97
C ASP A 90 -47.07 21.16 -13.06
N GLU A 91 -46.94 21.87 -11.93
CA GLU A 91 -46.36 23.22 -11.89
C GLU A 91 -44.81 23.22 -11.91
N GLY A 92 -44.19 22.03 -11.86
CA GLY A 92 -42.84 21.84 -11.34
C GLY A 92 -41.71 21.56 -12.33
N GLY A 93 -41.82 21.96 -13.60
CA GLY A 93 -40.85 21.59 -14.66
C GLY A 93 -39.40 22.12 -14.54
N ARG A 94 -39.02 22.85 -13.50
CA ARG A 94 -37.63 23.37 -13.32
C ARG A 94 -37.02 23.12 -11.94
N PRO A 95 -37.77 23.26 -10.82
CA PRO A 95 -37.21 22.99 -9.50
C PRO A 95 -36.88 21.51 -9.30
N GLY A 96 -37.76 20.60 -9.70
CA GLY A 96 -37.55 19.15 -9.55
C GLY A 96 -36.32 18.65 -10.31
N GLU A 97 -36.10 19.15 -11.53
CA GLU A 97 -34.94 18.82 -12.36
C GLU A 97 -33.61 19.23 -11.70
N THR A 98 -33.58 20.38 -11.03
CA THR A 98 -32.39 20.85 -10.29
C THR A 98 -32.03 19.88 -9.17
N PHE A 99 -33.03 19.36 -8.45
CA PHE A 99 -32.84 18.38 -7.38
C PHE A 99 -32.36 17.02 -7.92
N VAL A 100 -32.98 16.57 -9.00
CA VAL A 100 -32.59 15.32 -9.70
C VAL A 100 -31.14 15.41 -10.14
N LYS A 101 -30.72 16.54 -10.74
CA LYS A 101 -29.35 16.75 -11.21
C LYS A 101 -28.34 16.72 -10.08
N GLU A 102 -28.54 17.52 -9.02
CA GLU A 102 -27.60 17.60 -7.89
C GLU A 102 -27.50 16.25 -7.16
N LEU A 103 -28.62 15.55 -6.94
CA LEU A 103 -28.56 14.24 -6.28
C LEU A 103 -28.01 13.11 -7.15
N SER A 104 -28.18 13.21 -8.46
CA SER A 104 -27.49 12.30 -9.39
C SER A 104 -25.99 12.54 -9.37
N ALA A 105 -25.55 13.81 -9.25
CA ALA A 105 -24.13 14.13 -9.09
C ALA A 105 -23.55 13.67 -7.73
N LEU A 106 -24.32 13.73 -6.64
CA LEU A 106 -23.91 13.17 -5.35
C LEU A 106 -23.80 11.64 -5.40
N GLU A 107 -24.78 10.94 -5.99
CA GLU A 107 -24.72 9.48 -6.17
C GLU A 107 -23.50 9.07 -7.01
N ALA A 108 -23.32 9.71 -8.16
CA ALA A 108 -22.20 9.44 -9.06
C ALA A 108 -20.85 9.66 -8.37
N ALA A 109 -20.73 10.70 -7.54
CA ALA A 109 -19.52 10.95 -6.75
C ALA A 109 -19.27 9.84 -5.71
N MET A 110 -20.30 9.42 -4.96
CA MET A 110 -20.19 8.32 -3.99
C MET A 110 -19.78 7.01 -4.65
N ALA A 111 -20.38 6.67 -5.79
CA ALA A 111 -20.05 5.47 -6.55
C ALA A 111 -18.61 5.52 -7.11
N ALA A 112 -18.21 6.67 -7.68
CA ALA A 112 -16.86 6.86 -8.20
C ALA A 112 -15.79 6.77 -7.10
N ASP A 113 -16.04 7.31 -5.91
CA ASP A 113 -15.13 7.16 -4.76
C ASP A 113 -15.06 5.69 -4.30
N ALA A 114 -16.19 4.97 -4.26
CA ALA A 114 -16.21 3.55 -3.92
C ALA A 114 -15.36 2.70 -4.89
N ASP A 115 -15.51 2.94 -6.20
CA ASP A 115 -14.71 2.27 -7.23
C ASP A 115 -13.22 2.62 -7.11
N ARG A 116 -12.89 3.91 -6.89
CA ARG A 116 -11.51 4.34 -6.68
C ARG A 116 -10.85 3.62 -5.51
N PHE A 117 -11.50 3.58 -4.35
CA PHE A 117 -10.94 2.92 -3.15
C PHE A 117 -10.85 1.40 -3.33
N LYS A 118 -11.80 0.78 -4.02
CA LYS A 118 -11.73 -0.65 -4.37
C LYS A 118 -10.53 -0.95 -5.27
N THR A 119 -10.27 -0.13 -6.29
CA THR A 119 -9.10 -0.30 -7.16
C THR A 119 -7.80 -0.09 -6.40
N GLN A 120 -7.74 0.92 -5.52
CA GLN A 120 -6.56 1.16 -4.67
C GLN A 120 -6.29 -0.01 -3.73
N ALA A 121 -7.31 -0.56 -3.08
CA ALA A 121 -7.18 -1.74 -2.21
C ALA A 121 -6.67 -2.97 -2.98
N ALA A 122 -7.26 -3.26 -4.16
CA ALA A 122 -6.83 -4.38 -5.00
C ALA A 122 -5.38 -4.21 -5.50
N GLN A 123 -4.97 -2.99 -5.81
CA GLN A 123 -3.59 -2.69 -6.21
C GLN A 123 -2.63 -2.87 -5.02
N ALA A 124 -2.98 -2.38 -3.83
CA ALA A 124 -2.18 -2.56 -2.63
C ALA A 124 -2.03 -4.05 -2.26
N GLU A 125 -3.08 -4.86 -2.39
CA GLU A 125 -3.03 -6.31 -2.17
C GLU A 125 -2.09 -7.00 -3.17
N LYS A 126 -2.17 -6.62 -4.45
CA LYS A 126 -1.27 -7.13 -5.50
C LYS A 126 0.20 -6.76 -5.23
N ASP A 127 0.44 -5.54 -4.80
CA ASP A 127 1.78 -5.05 -4.47
C ASP A 127 2.32 -5.76 -3.23
N ALA A 128 1.50 -5.96 -2.19
CA ALA A 128 1.87 -6.74 -1.01
C ALA A 128 2.20 -8.19 -1.36
N ALA A 129 1.38 -8.87 -2.16
CA ALA A 129 1.63 -10.24 -2.60
C ALA A 129 2.91 -10.34 -3.46
N SER A 130 3.17 -9.33 -4.30
CA SER A 130 4.39 -9.26 -5.11
C SER A 130 5.62 -9.05 -4.25
N ALA A 131 5.55 -8.16 -3.25
CA ALA A 131 6.61 -7.91 -2.28
C ALA A 131 6.92 -9.16 -1.43
N GLU A 132 5.89 -9.85 -0.94
CA GLU A 132 6.05 -11.09 -0.18
C GLU A 132 6.74 -12.17 -1.02
N LYS A 133 6.35 -12.33 -2.30
CA LYS A 133 6.98 -13.28 -3.21
C LYS A 133 8.43 -12.92 -3.53
N ALA A 134 8.73 -11.64 -3.73
CA ALA A 134 10.09 -11.15 -3.93
C ALA A 134 10.96 -11.42 -2.70
N GLN A 135 10.42 -11.16 -1.51
CA GLN A 135 11.08 -11.43 -0.25
C GLN A 135 11.37 -12.93 -0.06
N LYS A 136 10.38 -13.82 -0.22
CA LYS A 136 10.59 -15.28 -0.08
C LYS A 136 11.67 -15.81 -1.03
N ARG A 137 11.71 -15.30 -2.27
CA ARG A 137 12.74 -15.66 -3.25
C ARG A 137 14.12 -15.18 -2.80
N TRP A 138 14.21 -13.94 -2.33
CA TRP A 138 15.45 -13.41 -1.79
C TRP A 138 15.94 -14.22 -0.58
N GLU A 139 15.05 -14.53 0.39
CA GLU A 139 15.37 -15.34 1.56
C GLU A 139 15.93 -16.72 1.19
N ALA A 140 15.33 -17.39 0.19
CA ALA A 140 15.84 -18.65 -0.33
C ALA A 140 17.25 -18.50 -0.93
N ASN A 141 17.47 -17.45 -1.73
CA ASN A 141 18.75 -17.20 -2.39
C ASN A 141 19.86 -16.84 -1.39
N ILE A 142 19.61 -15.95 -0.44
CA ILE A 142 20.59 -15.56 0.58
C ILE A 142 20.90 -16.72 1.52
N ASN A 143 19.92 -17.54 1.91
CA ASN A 143 20.18 -18.75 2.70
C ASN A 143 21.02 -19.77 1.93
N GLY A 144 20.78 -19.93 0.62
CA GLY A 144 21.63 -20.77 -0.25
C GLY A 144 23.07 -20.25 -0.33
N ALA A 145 23.25 -18.93 -0.48
CA ALA A 145 24.58 -18.30 -0.50
C ALA A 145 25.30 -18.46 0.86
N LEU A 146 24.58 -18.29 1.98
CA LEU A 146 25.10 -18.51 3.33
C LEU A 146 25.49 -19.97 3.58
N ALA A 147 24.73 -20.93 3.06
CA ALA A 147 25.06 -22.35 3.15
C ALA A 147 26.35 -22.69 2.36
N ARG A 148 26.49 -22.14 1.14
CA ARG A 148 27.74 -22.25 0.36
C ARG A 148 28.92 -21.60 1.07
N ALA A 149 28.72 -20.43 1.66
CA ALA A 149 29.74 -19.73 2.43
C ALA A 149 30.20 -20.55 3.66
N ALA A 150 29.25 -21.16 4.39
CA ALA A 150 29.56 -22.04 5.51
C ALA A 150 30.34 -23.30 5.06
N ALA A 151 29.94 -23.92 3.95
CA ALA A 151 30.65 -25.06 3.37
C ALA A 151 32.07 -24.68 2.93
N GLY A 152 32.26 -23.50 2.33
CA GLY A 152 33.57 -22.97 1.97
C GLY A 152 34.47 -22.75 3.18
N VAL A 153 33.94 -22.16 4.26
CA VAL A 153 34.65 -22.01 5.54
C VAL A 153 35.06 -23.37 6.10
N ALA A 154 34.17 -24.37 6.09
CA ALA A 154 34.49 -25.71 6.56
C ALA A 154 35.59 -26.38 5.71
N LYS A 155 35.54 -26.22 4.39
CA LYS A 155 36.54 -26.77 3.45
C LYS A 155 37.93 -26.16 3.70
N VAL A 156 38.03 -24.85 3.88
CA VAL A 156 39.32 -24.20 4.21
C VAL A 156 39.78 -24.53 5.63
N ARG A 157 38.88 -24.70 6.60
CA ARG A 157 39.27 -25.17 7.96
C ARG A 157 39.89 -26.56 7.94
N ALA A 158 39.34 -27.46 7.12
CA ALA A 158 39.88 -28.81 7.00
C ALA A 158 41.25 -28.84 6.31
N LYS A 159 41.48 -27.93 5.35
CA LYS A 159 42.75 -27.79 4.64
C LYS A 159 43.09 -26.31 4.43
N PRO A 160 43.71 -25.64 5.42
CA PRO A 160 43.96 -24.20 5.40
C PRO A 160 45.18 -23.89 4.54
N THR A 161 45.01 -23.96 3.22
CA THR A 161 46.04 -23.59 2.24
C THR A 161 45.68 -22.32 1.47
N PRO A 162 46.67 -21.54 1.02
CA PRO A 162 46.44 -20.34 0.22
C PRO A 162 45.57 -20.61 -1.01
N ASP A 163 45.81 -21.70 -1.73
CA ASP A 163 45.05 -22.06 -2.93
C ASP A 163 43.57 -22.30 -2.64
N THR A 164 43.27 -23.08 -1.59
CA THR A 164 41.87 -23.40 -1.23
C THR A 164 41.12 -22.14 -0.79
N TYR A 165 41.79 -21.21 -0.11
CA TYR A 165 41.20 -19.92 0.26
C TYR A 165 40.95 -19.05 -0.98
N ASN A 166 41.99 -18.84 -1.79
CA ASN A 166 41.98 -17.93 -2.93
C ASN A 166 41.03 -18.36 -4.05
N ASP A 167 40.73 -19.65 -4.16
CA ASP A 167 39.75 -20.22 -5.08
C ASP A 167 38.30 -19.95 -4.59
N LEU A 168 38.03 -20.13 -3.30
CA LEU A 168 36.66 -20.15 -2.78
C LEU A 168 36.15 -18.77 -2.33
N PHE A 169 36.94 -18.04 -1.54
CA PHE A 169 36.44 -16.89 -0.78
C PHE A 169 36.01 -15.71 -1.65
N PRO A 170 36.73 -15.35 -2.73
CA PRO A 170 36.28 -14.30 -3.64
C PRO A 170 34.92 -14.57 -4.28
N ALA A 171 34.66 -15.82 -4.69
CA ALA A 171 33.39 -16.19 -5.30
C ALA A 171 32.24 -16.17 -4.27
N LEU A 172 32.47 -16.73 -3.09
CA LEU A 172 31.49 -16.78 -2.00
C LEU A 172 31.09 -15.38 -1.51
N ALA A 173 32.06 -14.49 -1.37
CA ALA A 173 31.82 -13.11 -0.95
C ALA A 173 31.04 -12.30 -1.99
N ARG A 174 31.31 -12.51 -3.29
CA ARG A 174 30.56 -11.88 -4.39
C ARG A 174 29.11 -12.34 -4.43
N ASP A 175 28.87 -13.64 -4.24
CA ASP A 175 27.52 -14.21 -4.21
C ASP A 175 26.70 -13.57 -3.08
N LEU A 176 27.24 -13.54 -1.85
CA LEU A 176 26.59 -12.86 -0.71
C LEU A 176 26.37 -11.36 -0.97
N SER A 177 27.38 -10.67 -1.53
CA SER A 177 27.29 -9.24 -1.82
C SER A 177 26.21 -8.92 -2.88
N ALA A 178 26.04 -9.78 -3.88
CA ALA A 178 24.99 -9.65 -4.89
C ALA A 178 23.59 -9.82 -4.27
N GLN A 179 23.41 -10.82 -3.38
CA GLN A 179 22.15 -11.01 -2.68
C GLN A 179 21.84 -9.83 -1.73
N LEU A 180 22.84 -9.26 -1.06
CA LEU A 180 22.67 -8.07 -0.23
C LEU A 180 22.34 -6.81 -1.05
N ALA A 181 22.93 -6.66 -2.24
CA ALA A 181 22.55 -5.57 -3.15
C ALA A 181 21.09 -5.68 -3.62
N ALA A 182 20.62 -6.90 -3.90
CA ALA A 182 19.21 -7.16 -4.23
C ALA A 182 18.27 -6.88 -3.04
N ALA A 183 18.75 -7.07 -1.80
CA ALA A 183 17.98 -6.82 -0.59
C ALA A 183 17.62 -5.34 -0.38
N LYS A 184 18.35 -4.39 -0.99
CA LYS A 184 18.11 -2.95 -0.83
C LYS A 184 16.71 -2.51 -1.28
N ALA A 185 16.10 -3.26 -2.21
CA ALA A 185 14.75 -3.02 -2.69
C ALA A 185 13.66 -3.66 -1.81
N LEU A 186 14.03 -4.34 -0.72
CA LEU A 186 13.09 -5.01 0.19
C LEU A 186 12.84 -4.14 1.43
N ASP A 187 11.57 -3.95 1.76
CA ASP A 187 11.17 -3.27 2.98
C ASP A 187 11.23 -4.19 4.22
N GLY A 188 11.49 -3.59 5.39
CA GLY A 188 11.39 -4.26 6.70
C GLY A 188 12.54 -5.22 7.04
N LEU A 189 13.76 -4.96 6.56
CA LEU A 189 14.97 -5.63 7.03
C LEU A 189 15.40 -5.07 8.40
N ARG A 190 15.92 -5.91 9.31
CA ARG A 190 16.36 -5.47 10.66
C ARG A 190 17.54 -4.50 10.64
N ALA A 191 18.34 -4.53 9.59
CA ALA A 191 19.46 -3.62 9.41
C ALA A 191 19.71 -3.38 7.92
N ASP A 192 20.43 -2.32 7.63
CA ASP A 192 20.79 -1.94 6.26
C ASP A 192 21.68 -3.02 5.63
N PRO A 193 21.26 -3.66 4.51
CA PRO A 193 22.09 -4.64 3.81
C PRO A 193 23.40 -4.04 3.27
N ASP A 194 23.47 -2.73 3.03
CA ASP A 194 24.70 -2.05 2.60
C ASP A 194 25.80 -2.10 3.69
N PHE A 195 25.43 -2.15 4.98
CA PHE A 195 26.39 -2.31 6.07
C PHE A 195 27.18 -3.62 5.95
N TYR A 196 26.50 -4.74 5.74
CA TYR A 196 27.15 -6.04 5.61
C TYR A 196 27.83 -6.21 4.25
N ARG A 197 27.27 -5.60 3.19
CA ARG A 197 27.91 -5.58 1.87
C ARG A 197 29.28 -4.91 1.93
N ARG A 198 29.42 -3.78 2.64
CA ARG A 198 30.71 -3.10 2.87
C ARG A 198 31.69 -3.99 3.66
N LYS A 199 31.21 -4.73 4.65
CA LYS A 199 32.05 -5.67 5.40
C LYS A 199 32.54 -6.86 4.57
N LEU A 200 31.80 -7.27 3.54
CA LEU A 200 32.20 -8.34 2.61
C LEU A 200 33.09 -7.84 1.47
N ALA A 201 33.15 -6.53 1.24
CA ALA A 201 33.86 -5.92 0.12
C ALA A 201 35.35 -6.31 0.00
N PRO A 202 36.12 -6.46 1.11
CA PRO A 202 37.50 -6.91 1.03
C PRO A 202 37.64 -8.28 0.35
N TRP A 203 36.71 -9.21 0.58
CA TRP A 203 36.71 -10.51 -0.09
C TRP A 203 36.07 -10.46 -1.48
N ALA A 204 35.06 -9.63 -1.69
CA ALA A 204 34.34 -9.59 -2.96
C ALA A 204 35.10 -8.83 -4.06
N GLY A 205 35.97 -7.89 -3.69
CA GLY A 205 36.62 -6.94 -4.61
C GLY A 205 35.60 -6.06 -5.31
N GLN A 206 34.66 -5.48 -4.56
CA GLN A 206 33.57 -4.63 -5.06
C GLN A 206 33.66 -3.22 -4.44
N ALA A 207 32.99 -2.25 -5.07
CA ALA A 207 32.84 -0.86 -4.56
C ALA A 207 34.13 -0.02 -4.43
N GLY A 208 35.12 -0.23 -5.31
CA GLY A 208 36.33 0.59 -5.35
C GLY A 208 37.45 0.12 -4.41
N ASP A 209 37.22 -0.96 -3.64
CA ASP A 209 38.17 -1.54 -2.68
C ASP A 209 39.30 -2.37 -3.33
N GLY A 210 39.44 -2.30 -4.65
CA GLY A 210 40.46 -3.04 -5.40
C GLY A 210 40.12 -4.52 -5.60
N PRO A 211 41.10 -5.35 -6.02
CA PRO A 211 40.90 -6.77 -6.23
C PRO A 211 40.55 -7.49 -4.91
N PRO A 212 39.84 -8.64 -4.97
CA PRO A 212 39.60 -9.47 -3.80
C PRO A 212 40.87 -9.71 -2.98
N MET A 213 40.73 -9.65 -1.66
CA MET A 213 41.76 -10.06 -0.71
C MET A 213 42.17 -11.49 -1.02
N ARG A 214 43.43 -11.66 -1.39
CA ARG A 214 44.09 -12.95 -1.60
C ARG A 214 45.19 -13.11 -0.57
N VAL A 215 45.40 -14.34 -0.13
CA VAL A 215 46.52 -14.70 0.74
C VAL A 215 47.72 -15.12 -0.11
N PRO A 216 48.95 -14.70 0.23
CA PRO A 216 50.14 -15.09 -0.50
C PRO A 216 50.51 -16.57 -0.26
N PRO A 217 51.35 -17.18 -1.11
CA PRO A 217 51.67 -18.62 -1.05
C PRO A 217 52.38 -19.07 0.24
N ASP A 218 53.06 -18.16 0.92
CA ASP A 218 53.79 -18.36 2.17
C ASP A 218 52.92 -18.16 3.43
N CYS A 219 51.63 -17.84 3.26
CA CYS A 219 50.72 -17.61 4.37
C CYS A 219 50.51 -18.87 5.20
N THR A 220 50.65 -18.75 6.52
CA THR A 220 50.53 -19.88 7.45
C THR A 220 49.07 -20.33 7.61
N ALA A 221 48.89 -21.60 7.96
CA ALA A 221 47.58 -22.16 8.30
C ALA A 221 46.84 -21.35 9.38
N ARG A 222 47.58 -20.77 10.35
CA ARG A 222 47.01 -19.91 11.40
C ARG A 222 46.44 -18.61 10.85
N GLN A 223 47.19 -17.90 10.01
CA GLN A 223 46.75 -16.65 9.39
C GLN A 223 45.50 -16.86 8.51
N ILE A 224 45.48 -17.94 7.72
CA ILE A 224 44.31 -18.32 6.92
C ILE A 224 43.12 -18.61 7.83
N THR A 225 43.34 -19.34 8.93
CA THR A 225 42.28 -19.69 9.89
C THR A 225 41.68 -18.45 10.57
N ASP A 226 42.49 -17.43 10.85
CA ASP A 226 42.00 -16.18 11.44
C ASP A 226 41.19 -15.35 10.42
N LEU A 227 41.65 -15.25 9.17
CA LEU A 227 40.90 -14.60 8.09
C LEU A 227 39.52 -15.23 7.83
N ILE A 228 39.42 -16.56 7.83
CA ILE A 228 38.13 -17.23 7.65
C ILE A 228 37.21 -17.10 8.86
N LYS A 229 37.74 -16.84 10.08
CA LYS A 229 36.91 -16.54 11.26
C LYS A 229 36.25 -15.16 11.12
N GLU A 230 36.97 -14.16 10.61
CA GLU A 230 36.41 -12.83 10.35
C GLU A 230 35.28 -12.91 9.32
N PHE A 231 35.51 -13.57 8.19
CA PHE A 231 34.48 -13.82 7.18
C PHE A 231 33.26 -14.55 7.77
N ALA A 232 33.48 -15.61 8.56
CA ALA A 232 32.39 -16.33 9.21
C ALA A 232 31.59 -15.45 10.19
N THR A 233 32.23 -14.48 10.84
CA THR A 233 31.58 -13.52 11.74
C THR A 233 30.67 -12.57 10.96
N VAL A 234 31.12 -12.10 9.80
CA VAL A 234 30.27 -11.29 8.89
C VAL A 234 29.07 -12.09 8.41
N CYS A 235 29.27 -13.34 7.98
CA CYS A 235 28.18 -14.24 7.57
C CYS A 235 27.15 -14.47 8.68
N LYS A 236 27.57 -14.61 9.94
CA LYS A 236 26.65 -14.69 11.09
C LYS A 236 25.79 -13.44 11.25
N GLY A 237 26.36 -12.25 11.02
CA GLY A 237 25.60 -11.00 11.00
C GLY A 237 24.57 -10.95 9.87
N VAL A 238 24.92 -11.44 8.68
CA VAL A 238 23.97 -11.58 7.57
C VAL A 238 22.82 -12.54 7.91
N VAL A 239 23.08 -13.65 8.62
CA VAL A 239 22.03 -14.56 9.10
C VAL A 239 21.01 -13.84 9.99
N GLN A 240 21.45 -12.88 10.81
CA GLN A 240 20.56 -12.11 11.68
C GLN A 240 19.63 -11.15 10.91
N LEU A 241 20.01 -10.71 9.71
CA LEU A 241 19.09 -9.99 8.81
C LEU A 241 17.93 -10.90 8.37
N VAL A 242 18.23 -12.16 8.07
CA VAL A 242 17.28 -13.13 7.50
C VAL A 242 16.37 -13.70 8.59
N LYS A 243 16.92 -14.06 9.75
CA LYS A 243 16.15 -14.58 10.91
C LYS A 243 15.54 -13.47 11.77
N GLY A 244 15.65 -12.24 11.29
CA GLY A 244 15.30 -11.03 11.98
C GLY A 244 13.82 -10.65 11.91
N ARG A 245 12.88 -11.59 11.81
CA ARG A 245 11.47 -11.23 11.99
C ARG A 245 10.96 -12.03 13.17
#